data_AF-F7QWR2-F1
#
_entry.id   AF-F7QWR2-F1
#
_cell.length_a   1.000
_cell.length_b   1.000
_cell.length_c   1.000
_cell.angle_alpha   90.00
_cell.angle_beta   90.00
_cell.angle_gamma   90.00
#
_symmetry.space_group_name_H-M   'P 1'
#
loop_
_entity.id
_entity.type
_entity.pdbx_description
1 polymer ?
#
loop_
_entity_poly.entity_id
_entity_poly.type
_entity_poly.pdbx_seq_one_letter_code
_entity_poly.pdbx_strand_id
1 'polypeptide(L)'
;MKKMSDLEYHYGLKMRIYPSTNQKKIIKINGNIARTVYNKMVAIDQELYKLKQVKLPIDIVKERIKELESRKNAEICLIIISTCKIRILIV
;
A
#
# COMPACT_ATOMS: atom_id res chain seq x y z
N MET A 1 -14.93 4.64 -41.40
CA MET A 1 -13.99 4.54 -40.26
C MET A 1 -14.83 4.54 -38.99
N LYS A 2 -14.74 3.52 -38.12
CA LYS A 2 -15.54 3.47 -36.88
C LYS A 2 -15.10 4.59 -35.93
N LYS A 3 -16.03 5.23 -35.21
CA LYS A 3 -15.69 6.23 -34.20
C LYS A 3 -15.22 5.54 -32.92
N MET A 4 -14.44 6.23 -32.09
CA MET A 4 -13.90 5.69 -30.83
C MET A 4 -15.02 5.25 -29.86
N SER A 5 -16.20 5.85 -29.98
CA SER A 5 -17.44 5.51 -29.27
C SER A 5 -18.01 4.14 -29.61
N ASP A 6 -17.63 3.60 -30.77
CA ASP A 6 -18.22 2.36 -31.32
C ASP A 6 -17.32 1.14 -31.05
N LEU A 7 -16.26 1.32 -30.24
CA LEU A 7 -15.32 0.28 -29.82
C LEU A 7 -15.70 -0.25 -28.43
N GLU A 8 -15.63 -1.55 -28.23
CA GLU A 8 -15.99 -2.25 -26.99
C GLU A 8 -15.10 -1.87 -25.79
N TYR A 9 -13.88 -1.39 -26.08
CA TYR A 9 -12.94 -0.88 -25.08
C TYR A 9 -12.51 0.54 -25.43
N HIS A 10 -12.80 1.48 -24.52
CA HIS A 10 -12.33 2.85 -24.63
C HIS A 10 -11.02 3.00 -23.87
N TYR A 11 -9.92 3.18 -24.58
CA TYR A 11 -8.67 3.59 -23.94
C TYR A 11 -8.73 5.10 -23.69
N GLY A 12 -8.63 5.51 -22.43
CA GLY A 12 -8.52 6.93 -22.06
C GLY A 12 -7.19 7.55 -22.50
N LEU A 13 -6.87 8.72 -21.93
CA LEU A 13 -5.61 9.41 -22.22
C LEU A 13 -4.40 8.59 -21.76
N LYS A 14 -3.54 8.21 -22.72
CA LYS A 14 -2.26 7.54 -22.44
C LYS A 14 -1.12 8.56 -22.47
N MET A 15 -0.74 9.09 -21.31
CA MET A 15 0.42 9.99 -21.21
C MET A 15 1.70 9.24 -20.83
N ARG A 16 2.84 9.73 -21.33
CA ARG A 16 4.18 9.36 -20.87
C ARG A 16 4.84 10.58 -20.24
N ILE A 17 5.31 10.44 -19.01
CA ILE A 17 6.01 11.50 -18.28
C ILE A 17 7.48 11.09 -18.17
N TYR A 18 8.39 12.01 -18.46
CA TYR A 18 9.84 11.82 -18.32
C TYR A 18 10.35 12.63 -17.13
N PRO A 19 10.39 12.06 -15.92
CA PRO A 19 10.83 12.77 -14.73
C PRO A 19 12.33 13.11 -14.78
N SER A 20 12.71 14.20 -14.12
CA SER A 20 14.12 14.57 -13.91
C SER A 20 14.85 13.53 -13.06
N THR A 21 16.19 13.55 -13.07
CA THR A 21 17.00 12.62 -12.28
C THR A 21 16.68 12.67 -10.78
N ASN A 22 16.41 13.87 -10.25
CA ASN A 22 16.02 14.05 -8.84
C ASN A 22 14.62 13.49 -8.56
N GLN A 23 13.65 13.74 -9.45
CA GLN A 23 12.32 13.16 -9.33
C GLN A 23 12.35 11.62 -9.38
N LYS A 24 13.17 11.03 -10.26
CA LYS A 24 13.36 9.57 -10.33
C LYS A 24 13.88 8.99 -9.00
N LYS A 25 14.83 9.67 -8.34
CA LYS A 25 15.34 9.23 -7.03
C LYS A 25 14.23 9.25 -5.97
N ILE A 26 13.44 10.31 -5.91
CA ILE A 26 12.33 10.46 -4.97
C ILE A 26 11.28 9.36 -5.20
N ILE A 27 10.88 9.14 -6.46
CA ILE A 27 9.92 8.08 -6.83
C ILE A 27 10.44 6.71 -6.39
N LYS A 28 11.72 6.41 -6.63
CA LYS A 28 12.33 5.14 -6.22
C LYS A 28 12.29 4.94 -4.70
N ILE A 29 12.68 5.95 -3.93
CA ILE A 29 12.67 5.90 -2.46
C ILE A 29 11.25 5.67 -1.95
N ASN A 30 10.28 6.45 -2.46
CA ASN A 30 8.89 6.34 -2.05
C ASN A 30 8.28 4.98 -2.43
N GLY A 31 8.59 4.46 -3.62
CA GLY A 31 8.18 3.12 -4.02
C GLY A 31 8.74 2.03 -3.12
N ASN A 32 10.02 2.15 -2.72
CA ASN A 32 10.65 1.21 -1.79
C ASN A 32 10.04 1.28 -0.38
N ILE A 33 9.74 2.48 0.12
CA ILE A 33 9.08 2.67 1.41
C ILE A 33 7.68 2.03 1.38
N ALA A 34 6.88 2.36 0.37
CA ALA A 34 5.54 1.79 0.22
C ALA A 34 5.56 0.25 0.15
N ARG A 35 6.50 -0.33 -0.60
CA ARG A 35 6.69 -1.79 -0.67
C ARG A 35 7.07 -2.40 0.67
N THR A 36 7.94 -1.73 1.42
CA THR A 36 8.37 -2.20 2.74
C THR A 36 7.20 -2.23 3.72
N VAL A 37 6.38 -1.17 3.74
CA VAL A 37 5.20 -1.12 4.61
C VAL A 37 4.17 -2.16 4.19
N TYR A 38 3.91 -2.31 2.88
CA TYR A 38 3.01 -3.36 2.38
C TYR A 38 3.44 -4.77 2.82
N ASN A 39 4.72 -5.10 2.64
CA ASN A 39 5.25 -6.41 3.04
C ASN A 39 5.07 -6.67 4.55
N LYS A 40 5.28 -5.65 5.39
CA LYS A 40 5.04 -5.76 6.83
C LYS A 40 3.57 -5.98 7.17
N MET A 41 2.66 -5.24 6.53
CA MET A 41 1.22 -5.45 6.71
C MET A 41 0.79 -6.88 6.34
N VAL A 42 1.29 -7.41 5.22
CA VAL A 42 1.04 -8.80 4.81
C VAL A 42 1.57 -9.80 5.84
N ALA A 43 2.77 -9.56 6.40
CA ALA A 43 3.32 -10.41 7.45
C ALA A 43 2.46 -10.39 8.72
N ILE A 44 1.99 -9.21 9.14
CA ILE A 44 1.07 -9.06 10.29
C ILE A 44 -0.24 -9.82 10.03
N ASP A 45 -0.80 -9.73 8.83
CA ASP A 45 -2.05 -10.42 8.48
C ASP A 45 -1.89 -11.94 8.47
N GLN A 46 -0.74 -12.45 8.01
CA GLN A 46 -0.42 -13.88 8.09
C GLN A 46 -0.28 -14.36 9.54
N GLU A 47 0.34 -13.56 10.41
CA GLU A 47 0.47 -13.87 11.84
C GLU A 47 -0.90 -13.87 12.53
N LEU A 48 -1.72 -12.84 12.28
CA LEU A 48 -3.10 -12.76 12.79
C LEU A 48 -3.95 -13.94 12.33
N TYR A 49 -3.82 -14.38 11.08
CA TYR A 49 -4.55 -15.54 10.56
C TYR A 49 -4.19 -16.81 11.34
N LYS A 50 -2.89 -17.06 11.58
CA LYS A 50 -2.42 -18.22 12.36
C LYS A 50 -2.90 -18.15 13.82
N LEU A 51 -2.82 -16.99 14.45
CA LEU A 51 -3.27 -16.82 15.84
C LEU A 51 -4.79 -16.99 15.98
N LYS A 52 -5.57 -16.54 14.99
CA LYS A 52 -7.03 -16.73 14.97
C LYS A 52 -7.46 -18.17 14.73
N GLN A 53 -6.61 -19.01 14.13
CA GLN A 53 -6.87 -20.45 14.01
C GLN A 53 -6.77 -21.18 15.35
N VAL A 54 -5.98 -20.66 16.29
CA VAL A 54 -5.87 -21.22 17.64
C VAL A 54 -7.13 -20.85 18.42
N LYS A 55 -8.09 -21.77 18.47
CA LYS A 55 -9.41 -21.59 19.14
C LYS A 55 -9.33 -21.52 20.67
N LEU A 56 -8.14 -21.64 21.24
CA LEU A 56 -7.92 -21.65 22.68
C LEU A 56 -7.71 -20.21 23.17
N PRO A 57 -8.53 -19.72 24.12
CA PRO A 57 -8.40 -18.37 24.65
C PRO A 57 -7.25 -18.31 25.66
N ILE A 58 -6.03 -18.22 25.14
CA ILE A 58 -4.82 -17.98 25.92
C ILE A 58 -4.62 -16.47 26.02
N ASP A 59 -4.45 -15.93 27.23
CA ASP A 59 -4.34 -14.48 27.42
C ASP A 59 -3.14 -13.87 26.68
N ILE A 60 -2.03 -14.60 26.60
CA ILE A 60 -0.84 -14.26 25.79
C ILE A 60 -1.21 -14.05 24.31
N VAL A 61 -2.07 -14.91 23.76
CA VAL A 61 -2.50 -14.83 22.35
C VAL A 61 -3.41 -13.61 22.14
N LYS A 62 -4.28 -13.30 23.10
CA LYS A 62 -5.14 -12.10 23.05
C LYS A 62 -4.33 -10.81 23.10
N GLU A 63 -3.33 -10.74 24.00
CA GLU A 63 -2.42 -9.59 24.08
C GLU A 63 -1.65 -9.40 22.77
N ARG A 64 -1.15 -10.49 22.19
CA ARG A 64 -0.43 -10.45 20.91
C ARG A 64 -1.32 -9.99 19.76
N ILE A 65 -2.56 -10.46 19.67
CA ILE A 65 -3.53 -10.01 18.66
C ILE A 65 -3.77 -8.49 18.78
N LYS A 66 -3.98 -8.00 20.01
CA LYS A 66 -4.20 -6.57 20.28
C LYS A 66 -2.99 -5.71 19.88
N GLU A 67 -1.78 -6.18 20.19
CA GLU A 67 -0.54 -5.54 19.75
C GLU A 67 -0.47 -5.46 18.22
N LEU A 68 -0.69 -6.57 17.52
CA LEU A 68 -0.63 -6.66 16.06
C LEU A 68 -1.67 -5.76 15.37
N GLU A 69 -2.90 -5.69 15.90
CA GLU A 69 -3.95 -4.81 15.38
C GLU A 69 -3.59 -3.33 15.57
N SER A 70 -3.04 -2.95 16.73
CA SER A 70 -2.58 -1.56 16.96
C SER A 70 -1.45 -1.16 16.01
N ARG A 71 -0.50 -2.08 15.75
CA ARG A 71 0.61 -1.86 14.82
C ARG A 71 0.15 -1.72 13.38
N LYS A 72 -0.83 -2.53 12.96
CA LYS A 72 -1.44 -2.43 11.62
C LYS A 72 -2.04 -1.04 11.39
N ASN A 73 -2.77 -0.52 12.37
CA ASN A 73 -3.37 0.82 12.30
C ASN A 73 -2.32 1.93 12.19
N ALA A 74 -1.21 1.81 12.92
CA ALA A 74 -0.09 2.75 12.84
C ALA A 74 0.61 2.73 11.47
N GLU A 75 0.85 1.54 10.90
CA GLU A 75 1.49 1.40 9.58
C GLU A 75 0.60 1.93 8.44
N ILE A 76 -0.73 1.76 8.54
CA ILE A 76 -1.69 2.36 7.59
C ILE A 76 -1.58 3.89 7.59
N CYS A 77 -1.48 4.51 8.77
CA CYS A 77 -1.28 5.96 8.88
C CYS A 77 0.02 6.44 8.20
N LEU A 78 1.11 5.67 8.31
CA LEU A 78 2.38 5.98 7.63
C LEU A 78 2.25 5.96 6.11
N ILE A 79 1.48 5.03 5.55
CA ILE A 79 1.21 4.99 4.10
C ILE A 79 0.45 6.23 3.66
N ILE A 80 -0.59 6.64 4.38
CA ILE A 80 -1.41 7.82 4.04
C ILE A 80 -0.53 9.08 4.02
N ILE A 81 0.35 9.25 5.00
CA ILE A 81 1.25 10.41 5.06
C ILE A 81 2.26 10.39 3.89
N SER A 82 2.83 9.21 3.58
CA SER A 82 3.82 9.08 2.50
C SER A 82 3.22 9.30 1.11
N THR A 83 2.00 8.79 0.87
CA THR A 83 1.29 8.90 -0.42
C THR A 83 0.76 10.31 -0.64
N CYS A 84 0.32 11.01 0.41
CA CYS A 84 -0.11 12.41 0.33
C CYS A 84 1.04 13.34 -0.10
N LYS A 85 2.27 13.06 0.34
CA LYS A 85 3.48 13.83 -0.02
C LYS A 85 3.91 13.63 -1.48
N ILE A 86 3.68 12.44 -2.06
CA ILE A 86 3.95 12.15 -3.48
C ILE A 86 3.03 12.93 -4.40
N ARG A 87 1.76 13.11 -4.00
CA ARG A 87 0.76 13.84 -4.79
C ARG A 87 1.11 15.33 -4.95
N ILE A 88 1.79 15.92 -3.97
CA ILE A 88 2.25 17.32 -4.00
C ILE A 88 3.47 17.51 -4.91
N LEU A 89 4.28 16.47 -5.12
CA LEU A 89 5.55 16.55 -5.88
C LEU A 89 5.38 16.29 -7.40
N ILE A 90 4.21 15.82 -7.82
CA ILE A 90 3.91 15.46 -9.22
C ILE A 90 2.93 16.45 -9.88
N VAL A 91 2.23 17.28 -9.09
CA VAL A 91 1.35 18.37 -9.58
C VAL A 91 2.11 19.68 -9.65
#